data_AF-A0A7S1H8Y6-F1
#
_entry.id   AF-A0A7S1H8Y6-F1
#
_cell.length_a   1.000
_cell.length_b   1.000
_cell.length_c   1.000
_cell.angle_alpha   90.00
_cell.angle_beta   90.00
_cell.angle_gamma   90.00
#
_symmetry.space_group_name_H-M   'P 1'
#
loop_
_entity.id
_entity.type
_entity.pdbx_description
1 polymer ?
#
loop_
_entity_poly.entity_id
_entity_poly.type
_entity_poly.pdbx_seq_one_letter_code
_entity_poly.pdbx_strand_id
1 'polypeptide(L)'
;AEKAVKRLADDMIVKHLQEGQGEGEKLRLSIWDLGGQEQFFSLHLLVLSRYGVYAVFFDMRNLCSTAPPEAKRESLTYLRFWINSVSASTTTISGGGQGAPIVLIGTHKDKVPSMVEHENISRLIHDEFGVTPVFNASVYPNKEAEVTTGKGQLWFFPVDNVKGLEDPSVAAAMRQIVACVEEEEYIKCKVAFTWMAVLDALKAKDAKAITLGEMEALAADSGMGTTPGLPLEDEVQLMLAHLSGLGVIMHFREASLRNLVILSPVDFLIDPYALIVCNFEIHMEPQHQEVRRQLSREFTRLKTKGIAHKKLLALLWKKFGRSAELEALAVKFGIMVPLLRGDGGGDEDLEYLIPSILGREALPPPVQKVHFVGYLAMADRGTLADWGGCVPAKVVLRQGFLPMGIFSRLLCKCYALRQTVSGG
;
A
#
# COMPACT_ATOMS: atom_id res chain seq x y z
N ALA A 1 7.34 1.49 -18.81
CA ALA A 1 7.91 1.51 -17.46
C ALA A 1 6.99 0.73 -16.52
N GLU A 2 7.55 0.00 -15.55
CA GLU A 2 6.76 -0.57 -14.45
C GLU A 2 6.06 0.58 -13.69
N LYS A 3 4.77 0.45 -13.38
CA LYS A 3 4.00 1.46 -12.63
C LYS A 3 4.06 1.14 -11.14
N ALA A 4 4.01 2.17 -10.30
CA ALA A 4 3.97 2.00 -8.84
C ALA A 4 2.72 1.22 -8.37
N VAL A 5 1.56 1.56 -8.96
CA VAL A 5 0.30 0.83 -8.79
C VAL A 5 -0.42 0.81 -10.15
N LYS A 6 -0.99 -0.34 -10.51
CA LYS A 6 -1.75 -0.51 -11.75
C LYS A 6 -3.07 -1.23 -11.45
N ARG A 7 -4.19 -0.63 -11.85
CA ARG A 7 -5.48 -1.33 -11.89
C ARG A 7 -5.52 -2.26 -13.11
N LEU A 8 -5.90 -3.52 -12.90
CA LEU A 8 -6.17 -4.45 -14.00
C LEU A 8 -7.62 -4.26 -14.48
N ALA A 9 -7.86 -4.43 -15.78
CA ALA A 9 -9.17 -4.16 -16.39
C ALA A 9 -10.28 -5.05 -15.82
N ASP A 10 -11.36 -4.44 -15.33
CA ASP A 10 -12.48 -5.10 -14.66
C ASP A 10 -13.13 -6.21 -15.52
N ASP A 11 -13.24 -6.00 -16.85
CA ASP A 11 -13.92 -6.93 -17.77
C ASP A 11 -13.17 -8.25 -17.97
N MET A 12 -11.84 -8.20 -17.91
CA MET A 12 -11.01 -9.40 -17.94
C MET A 12 -11.14 -10.21 -16.66
N ILE A 13 -11.64 -9.65 -15.57
CA ILE A 13 -11.63 -10.29 -14.24
C ILE A 13 -13.00 -10.92 -13.96
N VAL A 14 -14.08 -10.20 -14.26
CA VAL A 14 -15.47 -10.68 -14.07
C VAL A 14 -15.77 -11.90 -14.92
N LYS A 15 -15.24 -11.98 -16.15
CA LYS A 15 -15.47 -13.11 -17.06
C LYS A 15 -14.93 -14.44 -16.50
N HIS A 16 -13.77 -14.42 -15.83
CA HIS A 16 -13.11 -15.64 -15.38
C HIS A 16 -13.58 -16.14 -14.01
N LEU A 17 -14.17 -15.26 -13.19
CA LEU A 17 -14.84 -15.68 -11.94
C LEU A 17 -16.18 -16.37 -12.23
N GLN A 18 -16.88 -15.94 -13.30
CA GLN A 18 -18.16 -16.51 -13.72
C GLN A 18 -18.05 -17.92 -14.32
N GLU A 19 -16.91 -18.29 -14.91
CA GLU A 19 -16.68 -19.64 -15.43
C GLU A 19 -16.61 -20.72 -14.32
N GLY A 20 -16.59 -20.32 -13.03
CA GLY A 20 -16.54 -21.22 -11.87
C GLY A 20 -17.71 -21.15 -10.89
N GLN A 21 -18.68 -20.24 -11.05
CA GLN A 21 -19.84 -20.10 -10.14
C GLN A 21 -21.15 -20.03 -10.95
N GLY A 22 -22.14 -20.86 -10.59
CA GLY A 22 -23.49 -20.86 -11.16
C GLY A 22 -24.26 -19.54 -10.91
N GLU A 23 -25.47 -19.41 -11.44
CA GLU A 23 -26.34 -18.21 -11.49
C GLU A 23 -26.70 -17.58 -10.12
N GLY A 24 -25.72 -17.09 -9.35
CA GLY A 24 -25.87 -16.34 -8.10
C GLY A 24 -25.45 -14.86 -8.23
N GLU A 25 -25.63 -14.10 -7.14
CA GLU A 25 -25.22 -12.69 -7.04
C GLU A 25 -23.75 -12.50 -7.46
N LYS A 26 -23.52 -11.59 -8.42
CA LYS A 26 -22.21 -11.42 -9.05
C LYS A 26 -21.28 -10.58 -8.18
N LEU A 27 -20.30 -11.22 -7.55
CA LEU A 27 -19.19 -10.53 -6.90
C LEU A 27 -18.35 -9.78 -7.96
N ARG A 28 -18.10 -8.48 -7.74
CA ARG A 28 -17.20 -7.67 -8.58
C ARG A 28 -15.89 -7.42 -7.84
N LEU A 29 -14.80 -7.95 -8.37
CA LEU A 29 -13.45 -7.73 -7.84
C LEU A 29 -12.71 -6.68 -8.69
N SER A 30 -12.03 -5.75 -8.01
CA SER A 30 -11.04 -4.86 -8.63
C SER A 30 -9.65 -5.32 -8.22
N ILE A 31 -8.79 -5.63 -9.19
CA ILE A 31 -7.43 -6.10 -8.92
C ILE A 31 -6.45 -4.95 -9.11
N TRP A 32 -5.60 -4.77 -8.10
CA TRP A 32 -4.53 -3.78 -8.08
C TRP A 32 -3.19 -4.50 -8.00
N ASP A 33 -2.32 -4.18 -8.95
CA ASP A 33 -0.94 -4.64 -9.00
C ASP A 33 -0.04 -3.57 -8.37
N LEU A 34 0.64 -3.92 -7.28
CA LEU A 34 1.56 -3.05 -6.53
C LEU A 34 2.99 -3.39 -6.99
N GLY A 35 3.60 -2.52 -7.79
CA GLY A 35 4.91 -2.78 -8.39
C GLY A 35 5.97 -3.05 -7.32
N GLY A 36 6.77 -4.12 -7.47
CA GLY A 36 7.59 -4.70 -6.40
C GLY A 36 8.83 -3.89 -5.98
N GLN A 37 9.00 -2.69 -6.53
CA GLN A 37 10.17 -1.87 -6.31
C GLN A 37 10.12 -1.12 -4.98
N GLU A 38 11.20 -1.22 -4.20
CA GLU A 38 11.28 -0.65 -2.86
C GLU A 38 11.01 0.87 -2.81
N GLN A 39 11.34 1.59 -3.89
CA GLN A 39 11.10 3.04 -4.01
C GLN A 39 9.61 3.40 -3.94
N PHE A 40 8.72 2.47 -4.33
CA PHE A 40 7.28 2.68 -4.31
C PHE A 40 6.60 2.19 -3.03
N PHE A 41 7.31 1.55 -2.11
CA PHE A 41 6.71 0.99 -0.89
C PHE A 41 6.04 2.06 -0.01
N SER A 42 6.58 3.30 0.02
CA SER A 42 5.92 4.42 0.71
C SER A 42 4.58 4.82 0.08
N LEU A 43 4.38 4.53 -1.21
CA LEU A 43 3.14 4.78 -1.95
C LEU A 43 2.15 3.63 -1.77
N HIS A 44 2.61 2.38 -1.68
CA HIS A 44 1.72 1.22 -1.44
C HIS A 44 0.94 1.38 -0.14
N LEU A 45 1.57 1.91 0.91
CA LEU A 45 0.92 2.22 2.18
C LEU A 45 -0.23 3.24 2.07
N LEU A 46 -0.42 3.91 0.92
CA LEU A 46 -1.56 4.82 0.67
C LEU A 46 -2.79 4.09 0.11
N VAL A 47 -2.61 2.89 -0.43
CA VAL A 47 -3.68 2.11 -1.09
C VAL A 47 -4.06 0.85 -0.31
N LEU A 48 -3.32 0.51 0.75
CA LEU A 48 -3.72 -0.56 1.66
C LEU A 48 -5.00 -0.17 2.42
N SER A 49 -6.04 -0.99 2.28
CA SER A 49 -7.32 -0.88 2.98
C SER A 49 -7.72 -2.19 3.65
N ARG A 50 -8.51 -2.10 4.72
CA ARG A 50 -9.14 -3.26 5.38
C ARG A 50 -10.12 -3.99 4.46
N TYR A 51 -10.70 -3.32 3.47
CA TYR A 51 -11.70 -3.95 2.59
C TYR A 51 -11.08 -4.64 1.37
N GLY A 52 -9.80 -5.01 1.46
CA GLY A 52 -9.07 -5.73 0.42
C GLY A 52 -8.66 -7.13 0.87
N VAL A 53 -8.34 -7.97 -0.11
CA VAL A 53 -7.66 -9.25 0.08
C VAL A 53 -6.31 -9.18 -0.64
N TYR A 54 -5.25 -9.61 0.03
CA TYR A 54 -3.88 -9.40 -0.42
C TYR A 54 -3.23 -10.72 -0.85
N ALA A 55 -2.97 -10.86 -2.14
CA ALA A 55 -2.15 -11.94 -2.67
C ALA A 55 -0.66 -11.54 -2.63
N VAL A 56 0.13 -12.19 -1.79
CA VAL A 56 1.58 -11.92 -1.67
C VAL A 56 2.34 -12.99 -2.42
N PHE A 57 2.98 -12.59 -3.52
CA PHE A 57 3.74 -13.49 -4.38
C PHE A 57 5.20 -13.57 -3.94
N PHE A 58 5.76 -14.78 -3.90
CA PHE A 58 7.18 -15.00 -3.66
C PHE A 58 7.72 -16.08 -4.62
N ASP A 59 9.04 -16.07 -4.82
CA ASP A 59 9.74 -17.07 -5.64
C ASP A 59 10.14 -18.28 -4.78
N MET A 60 9.56 -19.45 -5.07
CA MET A 60 9.88 -20.66 -4.31
C MET A 60 11.34 -21.08 -4.44
N ARG A 61 12.01 -20.74 -5.55
CA ARG A 61 13.43 -21.06 -5.77
C ARG A 61 14.32 -20.41 -4.72
N ASN A 62 13.90 -19.29 -4.17
CA ASN A 62 14.66 -18.57 -3.14
C ASN A 62 14.45 -19.13 -1.73
N LEU A 63 13.43 -19.98 -1.51
CA LEU A 63 13.15 -20.59 -0.21
C LEU A 63 13.40 -22.10 -0.17
N CYS A 64 13.61 -22.74 -1.33
CA CYS A 64 13.92 -24.16 -1.43
C CYS A 64 15.22 -24.52 -0.67
N SER A 65 15.40 -25.81 -0.39
CA SER A 65 16.54 -26.33 0.37
C SER A 65 17.89 -26.03 -0.30
N THR A 66 17.90 -25.87 -1.64
CA THR A 66 19.09 -25.56 -2.42
C THR A 66 19.37 -24.05 -2.58
N ALA A 67 18.49 -23.20 -2.07
CA ALA A 67 18.62 -21.75 -2.22
C ALA A 67 19.84 -21.19 -1.47
N PRO A 68 20.57 -20.21 -2.05
CA PRO A 68 21.61 -19.49 -1.33
C PRO A 68 21.07 -18.83 -0.06
N PRO A 69 21.84 -18.78 1.05
CA PRO A 69 21.38 -18.19 2.31
C PRO A 69 20.95 -16.71 2.19
N GLU A 70 21.55 -15.96 1.27
CA GLU A 70 21.21 -14.56 1.00
C GLU A 70 19.84 -14.43 0.35
N ALA A 71 19.58 -15.15 -0.74
CA ALA A 71 18.28 -15.17 -1.41
C ALA A 71 17.14 -15.60 -0.48
N LYS A 72 17.42 -16.56 0.41
CA LYS A 72 16.49 -17.01 1.44
C LYS A 72 16.16 -15.90 2.43
N ARG A 73 17.18 -15.19 2.92
CA ARG A 73 17.03 -14.07 3.85
C ARG A 73 16.25 -12.92 3.22
N GLU A 74 16.56 -12.57 1.98
CA GLU A 74 15.84 -11.52 1.24
C GLU A 74 14.36 -11.88 1.05
N SER A 75 14.07 -13.12 0.66
CA SER A 75 12.70 -13.58 0.45
C SER A 75 11.89 -13.63 1.75
N LEU A 76 12.50 -14.06 2.87
CA LEU A 76 11.86 -13.99 4.18
C LEU A 76 11.68 -12.53 4.66
N THR A 77 12.62 -11.63 4.37
CA THR A 77 12.51 -10.20 4.68
C THR A 77 11.37 -9.56 3.90
N TYR A 78 11.23 -9.92 2.63
CA TYR A 78 10.13 -9.48 1.77
C TYR A 78 8.77 -9.97 2.28
N LEU A 79 8.64 -11.26 2.62
CA LEU A 79 7.40 -11.80 3.20
C LEU A 79 7.06 -11.13 4.53
N ARG A 80 8.05 -10.96 5.41
CA ARG A 80 7.91 -10.23 6.68
C ARG A 80 7.39 -8.82 6.44
N PHE A 81 7.95 -8.11 5.46
CA PHE A 81 7.53 -6.77 5.12
C PHE A 81 6.05 -6.73 4.71
N TRP A 82 5.63 -7.55 3.75
CA TRP A 82 4.26 -7.51 3.25
C TRP A 82 3.22 -7.96 4.27
N ILE A 83 3.47 -9.06 4.97
CA ILE A 83 2.54 -9.59 5.99
C ILE A 83 2.29 -8.53 7.07
N ASN A 84 3.37 -7.92 7.59
CA ASN A 84 3.23 -6.91 8.63
C ASN A 84 2.71 -5.57 8.10
N SER A 85 3.03 -5.17 6.87
CA SER A 85 2.55 -3.90 6.29
C SER A 85 1.05 -3.93 6.02
N VAL A 86 0.54 -5.06 5.49
CA VAL A 86 -0.91 -5.28 5.34
C VAL A 86 -1.57 -5.25 6.71
N SER A 87 -1.05 -6.01 7.68
CA SER A 87 -1.65 -6.02 9.01
C SER A 87 -1.66 -4.63 9.65
N ALA A 88 -0.52 -3.95 9.71
CA ALA A 88 -0.41 -2.62 10.33
C ALA A 88 -1.31 -1.55 9.68
N SER A 89 -1.57 -1.68 8.38
CA SER A 89 -2.39 -0.72 7.63
C SER A 89 -3.88 -1.07 7.65
N THR A 90 -4.26 -2.28 8.08
CA THR A 90 -5.64 -2.78 7.98
C THR A 90 -6.25 -3.16 9.32
N THR A 91 -5.45 -3.36 10.37
CA THR A 91 -5.96 -3.58 11.72
C THR A 91 -6.50 -2.29 12.31
N THR A 92 -7.76 -2.27 12.72
CA THR A 92 -8.39 -1.11 13.38
C THR A 92 -7.91 -0.98 14.83
N ILE A 93 -7.71 0.27 15.27
CA ILE A 93 -7.25 0.63 16.63
C ILE A 93 -8.32 0.30 17.69
N SER A 94 -9.60 0.23 17.28
CA SER A 94 -10.73 -0.23 18.07
C SER A 94 -10.69 -1.76 18.19
N GLY A 95 -10.01 -2.23 19.23
CA GLY A 95 -9.62 -3.63 19.45
C GLY A 95 -10.71 -4.67 19.14
N GLY A 96 -10.31 -5.68 18.38
CA GLY A 96 -11.14 -6.86 18.05
C GLY A 96 -11.25 -7.15 16.55
N GLY A 97 -10.96 -6.18 15.68
CA GLY A 97 -11.05 -6.38 14.23
C GLY A 97 -9.97 -7.29 13.67
N GLN A 98 -10.37 -8.38 13.00
CA GLN A 98 -9.49 -9.19 12.15
C GLN A 98 -8.89 -8.27 11.07
N GLY A 99 -7.58 -8.40 10.79
CA GLY A 99 -6.92 -7.67 9.70
C GLY A 99 -7.44 -8.10 8.32
N ALA A 100 -6.96 -7.45 7.26
CA ALA A 100 -7.32 -7.89 5.92
C ALA A 100 -6.74 -9.29 5.60
N PRO A 101 -7.49 -10.16 4.89
CA PRO A 101 -7.01 -11.48 4.50
C PRO A 101 -5.76 -11.43 3.60
N ILE A 102 -4.83 -12.35 3.84
CA ILE A 102 -3.58 -12.52 3.10
C ILE A 102 -3.51 -13.95 2.57
N VAL A 103 -3.25 -14.10 1.28
CA VAL A 103 -3.01 -15.38 0.62
C VAL A 103 -1.58 -15.38 0.08
N LEU A 104 -0.75 -16.33 0.52
CA LEU A 104 0.62 -16.45 0.03
C LEU A 104 0.65 -17.30 -1.25
N ILE A 105 1.29 -16.79 -2.30
CA ILE A 105 1.41 -17.45 -3.61
C ILE A 105 2.89 -17.74 -3.88
N GLY A 106 3.26 -19.01 -3.88
CA GLY A 106 4.62 -19.46 -4.22
C GLY A 106 4.72 -19.73 -5.72
N THR A 107 5.50 -18.93 -6.44
CA THR A 107 5.67 -19.03 -7.90
C THR A 107 6.77 -20.03 -8.27
N HIS A 108 6.89 -20.36 -9.57
CA HIS A 108 7.89 -21.26 -10.15
C HIS A 108 7.76 -22.73 -9.72
N LYS A 109 6.52 -23.25 -9.62
CA LYS A 109 6.26 -24.69 -9.39
C LYS A 109 6.86 -25.59 -10.47
N ASP A 110 7.06 -25.09 -11.70
CA ASP A 110 7.76 -25.80 -12.77
C ASP A 110 9.25 -26.05 -12.42
N LYS A 111 9.87 -25.15 -11.65
CA LYS A 111 11.27 -25.27 -11.18
C LYS A 111 11.40 -25.93 -9.83
N VAL A 112 10.37 -25.85 -9.00
CA VAL A 112 10.29 -26.53 -7.70
C VAL A 112 9.10 -27.49 -7.72
N PRO A 113 9.16 -28.62 -8.46
CA PRO A 113 8.01 -29.53 -8.61
C PRO A 113 7.83 -30.49 -7.42
N SER A 114 8.84 -30.61 -6.54
CA SER A 114 8.83 -31.57 -5.43
C SER A 114 7.89 -31.17 -4.31
N MET A 115 6.93 -32.05 -3.97
CA MET A 115 6.03 -31.87 -2.83
C MET A 115 6.79 -31.78 -1.50
N VAL A 116 7.87 -32.55 -1.33
CA VAL A 116 8.74 -32.47 -0.13
C VAL A 116 9.30 -31.06 0.02
N GLU A 117 9.69 -30.42 -1.08
CA GLU A 117 10.18 -29.04 -1.05
C GLU A 117 9.06 -28.05 -0.73
N HIS A 118 7.84 -28.26 -1.22
CA HIS A 118 6.69 -27.43 -0.83
C HIS A 118 6.42 -27.53 0.68
N GLU A 119 6.47 -28.74 1.24
CA GLU A 119 6.32 -28.96 2.69
C GLU A 119 7.45 -28.29 3.48
N ASN A 120 8.69 -28.36 2.99
CA ASN A 120 9.84 -27.69 3.62
C ASN A 120 9.71 -26.17 3.59
N ILE A 121 9.29 -25.59 2.47
CA ILE A 121 9.04 -24.14 2.34
C ILE A 121 7.90 -23.73 3.27
N SER A 122 6.80 -24.51 3.32
CA SER A 122 5.66 -24.23 4.19
C SER A 122 6.06 -24.24 5.67
N ARG A 123 6.86 -25.23 6.09
CA ARG A 123 7.39 -25.32 7.45
C ARG A 123 8.30 -24.13 7.77
N LEU A 124 9.19 -23.75 6.85
CA LEU A 124 10.06 -22.58 7.01
C LEU A 124 9.25 -21.29 7.23
N ILE A 125 8.23 -21.05 6.41
CA ILE A 125 7.34 -19.88 6.53
C ILE A 125 6.65 -19.90 7.90
N HIS A 126 6.13 -21.05 8.33
CA HIS A 126 5.47 -21.18 9.62
C HIS A 126 6.42 -21.00 10.81
N ASP A 127 7.62 -21.55 10.76
CA ASP A 127 8.61 -21.42 11.85
C ASP A 127 9.07 -19.96 12.01
N GLU A 128 9.15 -19.24 10.89
CA GLU A 128 9.57 -17.84 10.85
C GLU A 128 8.45 -16.89 11.32
N PHE A 129 7.20 -17.12 10.91
CA PHE A 129 6.10 -16.17 11.07
C PHE A 129 4.96 -16.63 11.98
N GLY A 130 4.77 -17.94 12.17
CA GLY A 130 3.65 -18.53 12.92
C GLY A 130 3.63 -18.19 14.42
N VAL A 131 4.74 -17.65 14.95
CA VAL A 131 4.79 -17.09 16.31
C VAL A 131 4.11 -15.72 16.44
N THR A 132 3.82 -15.05 15.32
CA THR A 132 3.24 -13.71 15.33
C THR A 132 1.71 -13.80 15.29
N PRO A 133 0.97 -13.06 16.14
CA PRO A 133 -0.49 -13.03 16.10
C PRO A 133 -1.02 -12.61 14.72
N VAL A 134 -0.29 -11.69 14.08
CA VAL A 134 -0.58 -11.18 12.74
C VAL A 134 -0.68 -12.30 11.70
N PHE A 135 0.29 -13.21 11.67
CA PHE A 135 0.32 -14.31 10.72
C PHE A 135 -0.91 -15.21 10.89
N ASN A 136 -1.20 -15.62 12.12
CA ASN A 136 -2.31 -16.54 12.41
C ASN A 136 -3.68 -15.90 12.18
N ALA A 137 -3.80 -14.58 12.35
CA ALA A 137 -5.08 -13.87 12.18
C ALA A 137 -5.38 -13.52 10.71
N SER A 138 -4.35 -13.32 9.89
CA SER A 138 -4.51 -12.72 8.55
C SER A 138 -4.10 -13.67 7.42
N VAL A 139 -3.21 -14.65 7.63
CA VAL A 139 -2.73 -15.54 6.57
C VAL A 139 -3.64 -16.76 6.43
N TYR A 140 -4.21 -16.95 5.24
CA TYR A 140 -5.08 -18.08 4.92
C TYR A 140 -4.29 -19.21 4.25
N PRO A 141 -4.21 -20.39 4.88
CA PRO A 141 -3.45 -21.51 4.32
C PRO A 141 -4.22 -22.23 3.20
N ASN A 142 -3.48 -22.90 2.32
CA ASN A 142 -4.02 -23.88 1.40
C ASN A 142 -4.28 -25.21 2.15
N LYS A 143 -5.52 -25.43 2.58
CA LYS A 143 -5.92 -26.61 3.37
C LYS A 143 -6.03 -27.91 2.55
N GLU A 144 -6.13 -27.79 1.23
CA GLU A 144 -6.35 -28.91 0.29
C GLU A 144 -5.15 -29.12 -0.65
N ALA A 145 -3.97 -28.74 -0.17
CA ALA A 145 -2.73 -28.88 -0.92
C ALA A 145 -2.37 -30.35 -1.13
N GLU A 146 -1.69 -30.63 -2.25
CA GLU A 146 -1.05 -31.92 -2.47
C GLU A 146 0.25 -31.96 -1.68
N VAL A 147 0.35 -32.92 -0.77
CA VAL A 147 1.52 -33.18 0.09
C VAL A 147 1.92 -34.65 -0.05
N THR A 148 3.08 -35.03 0.48
CA THR A 148 3.57 -36.41 0.36
C THR A 148 2.62 -37.47 0.93
N THR A 149 1.79 -37.10 1.91
CA THR A 149 0.79 -37.98 2.53
C THR A 149 -0.60 -37.90 1.90
N GLY A 150 -0.74 -37.28 0.72
CA GLY A 150 -2.02 -37.08 0.03
C GLY A 150 -2.48 -35.63 0.07
N LYS A 151 -3.58 -35.35 0.78
CA LYS A 151 -4.10 -33.99 0.99
C LYS A 151 -3.69 -33.46 2.36
N GLY A 152 -3.25 -32.20 2.40
CA GLY A 152 -2.79 -31.57 3.63
C GLY A 152 -2.69 -30.06 3.51
N GLN A 153 -2.18 -29.44 4.58
CA GLN A 153 -2.09 -27.99 4.69
C GLN A 153 -0.70 -27.47 4.27
N LEU A 154 -0.68 -26.48 3.37
CA LEU A 154 0.47 -25.61 3.15
C LEU A 154 0.11 -24.17 3.52
N TRP A 155 1.07 -23.41 4.06
CA TRP A 155 0.87 -21.97 4.36
C TRP A 155 0.91 -21.07 3.12
N PHE A 156 0.92 -21.66 1.92
CA PHE A 156 0.92 -20.95 0.64
C PHE A 156 0.35 -21.85 -0.47
N PHE A 157 0.06 -21.26 -1.63
CA PHE A 157 -0.37 -21.95 -2.84
C PHE A 157 0.81 -22.06 -3.81
N PRO A 158 1.38 -23.27 -4.05
CA PRO A 158 2.43 -23.45 -5.05
C PRO A 158 1.81 -23.38 -6.45
N VAL A 159 2.19 -22.38 -7.25
CA VAL A 159 1.65 -22.14 -8.60
C VAL A 159 2.72 -22.27 -9.68
N ASP A 160 2.34 -22.91 -10.78
CA ASP A 160 3.06 -22.94 -12.03
C ASP A 160 2.59 -21.76 -12.88
N ASN A 161 3.27 -20.62 -12.71
CA ASN A 161 2.96 -19.41 -13.43
C ASN A 161 3.27 -19.48 -14.94
N VAL A 162 3.92 -20.55 -15.43
CA VAL A 162 4.09 -20.78 -16.88
C VAL A 162 2.81 -21.35 -17.48
N LYS A 163 2.11 -22.22 -16.75
CA LYS A 163 0.81 -22.78 -17.14
C LYS A 163 -0.34 -21.79 -16.94
N GLY A 164 -0.17 -20.82 -16.05
CA GLY A 164 -1.20 -19.81 -15.77
C GLY A 164 -2.51 -20.46 -15.33
N LEU A 165 -3.61 -20.17 -16.04
CA LEU A 165 -4.94 -20.66 -15.71
C LEU A 165 -5.11 -22.19 -15.82
N GLU A 166 -4.22 -22.87 -16.55
CA GLU A 166 -4.25 -24.33 -16.68
C GLU A 166 -3.72 -25.05 -15.43
N ASP A 167 -3.04 -24.35 -14.52
CA ASP A 167 -2.57 -24.93 -13.26
C ASP A 167 -3.71 -24.98 -12.22
N PRO A 168 -4.11 -26.17 -11.72
CA PRO A 168 -5.15 -26.31 -10.72
C PRO A 168 -4.87 -25.52 -9.43
N SER A 169 -3.60 -25.28 -9.09
CA SER A 169 -3.23 -24.47 -7.93
C SER A 169 -3.64 -23.00 -8.08
N VAL A 170 -3.63 -22.44 -9.30
CA VAL A 170 -4.09 -21.07 -9.56
C VAL A 170 -5.59 -20.98 -9.31
N ALA A 171 -6.36 -21.95 -9.80
CA ALA A 171 -7.80 -22.03 -9.52
C ALA A 171 -8.09 -22.19 -8.01
N ALA A 172 -7.28 -22.97 -7.29
CA ALA A 172 -7.39 -23.13 -5.84
C ALA A 172 -7.11 -21.82 -5.09
N ALA A 173 -6.07 -21.09 -5.47
CA ALA A 173 -5.76 -19.78 -4.90
C ALA A 173 -6.88 -18.77 -5.15
N MET A 174 -7.43 -18.72 -6.37
CA MET A 174 -8.55 -17.84 -6.70
C MET A 174 -9.81 -18.18 -5.90
N ARG A 175 -10.13 -19.47 -5.74
CA ARG A 175 -11.25 -19.89 -4.86
C ARG A 175 -11.04 -19.45 -3.42
N GLN A 176 -9.82 -19.57 -2.89
CA GLN A 176 -9.52 -19.11 -1.54
C GLN A 176 -9.68 -17.59 -1.41
N ILE A 177 -9.23 -16.81 -2.40
CA ILE A 177 -9.40 -15.35 -2.42
C ILE A 177 -10.88 -14.98 -2.44
N VAL A 178 -11.68 -15.60 -3.30
CA VAL A 178 -13.13 -15.36 -3.38
C VAL A 178 -13.82 -15.73 -2.07
N ALA A 179 -13.51 -16.90 -1.50
CA ALA A 179 -14.06 -17.32 -0.21
C ALA A 179 -13.70 -16.35 0.93
N CYS A 180 -12.48 -15.80 0.94
CA CYS A 180 -12.11 -14.75 1.89
C CYS A 180 -12.99 -13.51 1.71
N VAL A 181 -13.22 -13.05 0.48
CA VAL A 181 -14.04 -11.87 0.19
C VAL A 181 -15.51 -12.10 0.58
N GLU A 182 -16.08 -13.25 0.23
CA GLU A 182 -17.48 -13.58 0.50
C GLU A 182 -17.80 -13.62 2.00
N GLU A 183 -16.83 -13.90 2.85
CA GLU A 183 -17.03 -13.92 4.30
C GLU A 183 -17.04 -12.54 4.96
N GLU A 184 -16.51 -11.52 4.29
CA GLU A 184 -16.32 -10.19 4.85
C GLU A 184 -17.64 -9.42 5.08
N GLU A 185 -17.75 -8.75 6.23
CA GLU A 185 -18.96 -8.00 6.61
C GLU A 185 -19.27 -6.85 5.64
N TYR A 186 -18.24 -6.18 5.11
CA TYR A 186 -18.42 -5.07 4.19
C TYR A 186 -19.00 -5.50 2.83
N ILE A 187 -18.85 -6.77 2.44
CA ILE A 187 -19.48 -7.34 1.23
C ILE A 187 -20.95 -7.63 1.47
N LYS A 188 -21.30 -8.08 2.69
CA LYS A 188 -22.67 -8.40 3.10
C LYS A 188 -23.51 -7.15 3.42
N CYS A 189 -22.88 -5.96 3.44
CA CYS A 189 -23.52 -4.69 3.77
C CYS A 189 -24.43 -4.20 2.64
N LYS A 190 -25.72 -3.97 2.94
CA LYS A 190 -26.66 -3.35 1.99
C LYS A 190 -26.44 -1.84 1.95
N VAL A 191 -26.27 -1.31 0.74
CA VAL A 191 -26.14 0.13 0.49
C VAL A 191 -27.40 0.70 -0.17
N ALA A 192 -27.63 2.00 0.01
CA ALA A 192 -28.76 2.67 -0.62
C ALA A 192 -28.58 2.74 -2.15
N PHE A 193 -29.67 2.57 -2.90
CA PHE A 193 -29.64 2.62 -4.37
C PHE A 193 -29.15 3.98 -4.90
N THR A 194 -29.47 5.06 -4.17
CA THR A 194 -29.01 6.43 -4.45
C THR A 194 -27.48 6.54 -4.46
N TRP A 195 -26.77 5.77 -3.63
CA TRP A 195 -25.30 5.77 -3.60
C TRP A 195 -24.72 5.19 -4.89
N MET A 196 -25.39 4.19 -5.45
CA MET A 196 -25.00 3.60 -6.74
C MET A 196 -25.25 4.56 -7.90
N ALA A 197 -26.37 5.29 -7.88
CA ALA A 197 -26.65 6.33 -8.87
C ALA A 197 -25.58 7.43 -8.87
N VAL A 198 -25.14 7.85 -7.68
CA VAL A 198 -24.04 8.82 -7.53
C VAL A 198 -22.73 8.26 -8.09
N LEU A 199 -22.38 7.00 -7.78
CA LEU A 199 -21.19 6.35 -8.34
C LEU A 199 -21.20 6.33 -9.86
N ASP A 200 -22.34 6.03 -10.49
CA ASP A 200 -22.43 5.99 -11.95
C ASP A 200 -22.34 7.39 -12.55
N ALA A 201 -22.92 8.39 -11.91
CA ALA A 201 -22.77 9.78 -12.30
C ALA A 201 -21.31 10.28 -12.15
N LEU A 202 -20.59 9.84 -11.12
CA LEU A 202 -19.16 10.14 -10.93
C LEU A 202 -18.30 9.50 -12.03
N LYS A 203 -18.56 8.24 -12.39
CA LYS A 203 -17.83 7.56 -13.49
C LYS A 203 -18.02 8.28 -14.82
N ALA A 204 -19.20 8.86 -15.06
CA ALA A 204 -19.48 9.61 -16.29
C ALA A 204 -18.75 10.95 -16.39
N LYS A 205 -18.32 11.53 -15.25
CA LYS A 205 -17.75 12.90 -15.18
C LYS A 205 -16.29 13.00 -15.63
N ASP A 206 -15.60 11.87 -15.87
CA ASP A 206 -14.16 11.78 -16.20
C ASP A 206 -13.27 12.75 -15.38
N ALA A 207 -13.58 12.88 -14.09
CA ALA A 207 -12.88 13.77 -13.18
C ALA A 207 -12.00 12.96 -12.21
N LYS A 208 -10.79 13.46 -11.93
CA LYS A 208 -9.87 12.81 -10.98
C LYS A 208 -10.17 13.18 -9.52
N ALA A 209 -10.69 14.39 -9.30
CA ALA A 209 -11.08 14.90 -7.99
C ALA A 209 -12.11 16.02 -8.13
N ILE A 210 -13.04 16.07 -7.19
CA ILE A 210 -14.10 17.08 -7.09
C ILE A 210 -14.11 17.69 -5.68
N THR A 211 -14.83 18.79 -5.52
CA THR A 211 -15.09 19.39 -4.22
C THR A 211 -16.20 18.65 -3.46
N LEU A 212 -16.25 18.81 -2.13
CA LEU A 212 -17.33 18.24 -1.33
C LEU A 212 -18.69 18.85 -1.71
N GLY A 213 -18.74 20.15 -1.99
CA GLY A 213 -19.97 20.79 -2.46
C GLY A 213 -20.46 20.27 -3.81
N GLU A 214 -19.55 19.97 -4.75
CA GLU A 214 -19.92 19.30 -6.01
C GLU A 214 -20.44 17.88 -5.77
N MET A 215 -19.90 17.18 -4.77
CA MET A 215 -20.37 15.85 -4.38
C MET A 215 -21.77 15.91 -3.75
N GLU A 216 -22.03 16.89 -2.88
CA GLU A 216 -23.33 17.14 -2.25
C GLU A 216 -24.39 17.55 -3.28
N ALA A 217 -24.03 18.38 -4.27
CA ALA A 217 -24.94 18.70 -5.37
C ALA A 217 -25.29 17.46 -6.20
N LEU A 218 -24.28 16.67 -6.58
CA LEU A 218 -24.48 15.43 -7.33
C LEU A 218 -25.34 14.41 -6.56
N ALA A 219 -25.13 14.35 -5.24
CA ALA A 219 -25.87 13.54 -4.31
C ALA A 219 -27.36 13.91 -4.29
N ALA A 220 -27.66 15.21 -4.16
CA ALA A 220 -29.02 15.73 -4.20
C ALA A 220 -29.69 15.43 -5.55
N ASP A 221 -28.99 15.66 -6.67
CA ASP A 221 -29.49 15.37 -8.02
C ASP A 221 -29.78 13.89 -8.24
N SER A 222 -29.04 13.01 -7.53
CA SER A 222 -29.23 11.55 -7.55
C SER A 222 -30.30 11.07 -6.55
N GLY A 223 -30.98 11.99 -5.85
CA GLY A 223 -32.07 11.70 -4.94
C GLY A 223 -31.67 11.38 -3.49
N MET A 224 -30.44 11.71 -3.06
CA MET A 224 -30.06 11.63 -1.63
C MET A 224 -30.68 12.78 -0.81
N GLY A 225 -30.72 12.62 0.51
CA GLY A 225 -31.28 13.62 1.43
C GLY A 225 -32.81 13.56 1.57
N THR A 226 -33.47 12.55 1.00
CA THR A 226 -34.92 12.33 1.15
C THR A 226 -35.28 11.44 2.35
N THR A 227 -34.28 10.82 2.99
CA THR A 227 -34.49 9.92 4.13
C THR A 227 -34.88 10.73 5.38
N PRO A 228 -36.04 10.47 6.00
CA PRO A 228 -36.44 11.18 7.20
C PRO A 228 -35.42 11.02 8.34
N GLY A 229 -34.98 12.13 8.92
CA GLY A 229 -34.04 12.15 10.03
C GLY A 229 -32.56 11.98 9.65
N LEU A 230 -32.22 11.92 8.36
CA LEU A 230 -30.85 11.90 7.87
C LEU A 230 -30.61 13.07 6.90
N PRO A 231 -29.92 14.14 7.34
CA PRO A 231 -29.53 15.25 6.47
C PRO A 231 -28.67 14.78 5.30
N LEU A 232 -28.72 15.51 4.18
CA LEU A 232 -27.95 15.21 2.98
C LEU A 232 -26.45 15.13 3.28
N GLU A 233 -25.93 16.06 4.08
CA GLU A 233 -24.50 16.13 4.41
C GLU A 233 -24.07 14.87 5.17
N ASP A 234 -24.87 14.41 6.13
CA ASP A 234 -24.59 13.20 6.91
C ASP A 234 -24.68 11.94 6.04
N GLU A 235 -25.67 11.85 5.15
CA GLU A 235 -25.78 10.76 4.18
C GLU A 235 -24.56 10.69 3.25
N VAL A 236 -24.12 11.85 2.73
CA VAL A 236 -22.92 11.96 1.89
C VAL A 236 -21.67 11.52 2.66
N GLN A 237 -21.51 11.90 3.93
CA GLN A 237 -20.37 11.48 4.74
C GLN A 237 -20.35 9.97 5.01
N LEU A 238 -21.52 9.34 5.19
CA LEU A 238 -21.65 7.89 5.33
C LEU A 238 -21.26 7.18 4.02
N MET A 239 -21.77 7.67 2.89
CA MET A 239 -21.40 7.16 1.57
C MET A 239 -19.90 7.30 1.32
N LEU A 240 -19.33 8.48 1.55
CA LEU A 240 -17.90 8.73 1.35
C LEU A 240 -17.03 7.82 2.20
N ALA A 241 -17.40 7.58 3.47
CA ALA A 241 -16.69 6.67 4.35
C ALA A 241 -16.74 5.22 3.83
N HIS A 242 -17.91 4.76 3.37
CA HIS A 242 -18.08 3.42 2.82
C HIS A 242 -17.26 3.23 1.54
N LEU A 243 -17.38 4.15 0.58
CA LEU A 243 -16.66 4.10 -0.70
C LEU A 243 -15.14 4.28 -0.53
N SER A 244 -14.71 5.08 0.45
CA SER A 244 -13.29 5.20 0.80
C SER A 244 -12.75 3.91 1.39
N GLY A 245 -13.54 3.22 2.23
CA GLY A 245 -13.20 1.90 2.73
C GLY A 245 -12.98 0.90 1.60
N LEU A 246 -13.87 0.88 0.60
CA LEU A 246 -13.76 0.03 -0.58
C LEU A 246 -12.61 0.42 -1.53
N GLY A 247 -11.92 1.53 -1.29
CA GLY A 247 -10.84 2.04 -2.15
C GLY A 247 -11.33 2.57 -3.51
N VAL A 248 -12.64 2.79 -3.66
CA VAL A 248 -13.23 3.36 -4.90
C VAL A 248 -12.90 4.84 -5.02
N ILE A 249 -12.90 5.54 -3.88
CA ILE A 249 -12.55 6.95 -3.76
C ILE A 249 -11.63 7.15 -2.55
N MET A 250 -11.15 8.36 -2.34
CA MET A 250 -10.42 8.74 -1.13
C MET A 250 -10.90 10.10 -0.63
N HIS A 251 -11.36 10.14 0.63
CA HIS A 251 -11.81 11.34 1.31
C HIS A 251 -11.25 11.41 2.73
N PHE A 252 -10.96 12.63 3.19
CA PHE A 252 -10.44 12.89 4.53
C PHE A 252 -11.41 13.77 5.32
N ARG A 253 -11.72 13.39 6.55
CA ARG A 253 -12.56 14.21 7.44
C ARG A 253 -11.84 15.43 8.05
N GLU A 254 -10.53 15.56 7.84
CA GLU A 254 -9.73 16.66 8.39
C GLU A 254 -10.11 17.99 7.74
N ALA A 255 -10.20 19.06 8.54
CA ALA A 255 -10.64 20.38 8.08
C ALA A 255 -9.88 20.93 6.86
N SER A 256 -8.58 20.66 6.75
CA SER A 256 -7.71 21.10 5.64
C SER A 256 -7.99 20.39 4.31
N LEU A 257 -8.57 19.17 4.36
CA LEU A 257 -8.74 18.29 3.21
C LEU A 257 -10.19 17.84 3.00
N ARG A 258 -11.10 18.19 3.91
CA ARG A 258 -12.53 17.80 3.88
C ARG A 258 -13.24 18.18 2.60
N ASN A 259 -12.79 19.26 1.97
CA ASN A 259 -13.38 19.74 0.73
C ASN A 259 -12.87 19.00 -0.51
N LEU A 260 -11.88 18.11 -0.39
CA LEU A 260 -11.32 17.37 -1.51
C LEU A 260 -11.83 15.93 -1.51
N VAL A 261 -12.54 15.55 -2.56
CA VAL A 261 -12.97 14.17 -2.83
C VAL A 261 -12.17 13.65 -4.02
N ILE A 262 -11.32 12.66 -3.79
CA ILE A 262 -10.45 12.08 -4.82
C ILE A 262 -11.17 10.88 -5.42
N LEU A 263 -11.48 10.94 -6.71
CA LEU A 263 -12.26 9.91 -7.42
C LEU A 263 -11.37 8.80 -8.00
N SER A 264 -10.12 9.11 -8.31
CA SER A 264 -9.12 8.12 -8.70
C SER A 264 -7.84 8.33 -7.89
N PRO A 265 -7.67 7.60 -6.76
CA PRO A 265 -6.47 7.74 -5.92
C PRO A 265 -5.16 7.42 -6.67
N VAL A 266 -5.18 6.49 -7.62
CA VAL A 266 -3.99 6.15 -8.40
C VAL A 266 -3.63 7.26 -9.37
N ASP A 267 -4.57 7.74 -10.17
CA ASP A 267 -4.28 8.78 -11.17
C ASP A 267 -4.01 10.14 -10.52
N PHE A 268 -4.63 10.40 -9.36
CA PHE A 268 -4.49 11.67 -8.66
C PHE A 268 -3.31 11.70 -7.70
N LEU A 269 -2.98 10.63 -6.97
CA LEU A 269 -1.90 10.64 -5.97
C LEU A 269 -0.71 9.80 -6.38
N ILE A 270 -0.95 8.53 -6.72
CA ILE A 270 0.15 7.58 -6.92
C ILE A 270 1.00 7.95 -8.14
N ASP A 271 0.36 8.24 -9.27
CA ASP A 271 1.05 8.63 -10.50
C ASP A 271 1.91 9.89 -10.35
N PRO A 272 1.42 11.03 -9.79
CA PRO A 272 2.28 12.20 -9.57
C PRO A 272 3.37 11.97 -8.53
N TYR A 273 3.13 11.17 -7.48
CA TYR A 273 4.15 10.89 -6.48
C TYR A 273 5.21 9.92 -7.00
N ALA A 274 4.86 8.98 -7.87
CA ALA A 274 5.80 8.10 -8.54
C ALA A 274 6.86 8.91 -9.31
N LEU A 275 6.51 10.06 -9.90
CA LEU A 275 7.47 10.94 -10.60
C LEU A 275 8.57 11.50 -9.67
N ILE A 276 8.30 11.63 -8.38
CA ILE A 276 9.25 12.23 -7.44
C ILE A 276 9.96 11.18 -6.58
N VAL A 277 9.44 9.95 -6.46
CA VAL A 277 10.07 8.89 -5.65
C VAL A 277 10.77 7.81 -6.48
N CYS A 278 10.57 7.76 -7.79
CA CYS A 278 11.07 6.67 -8.64
C CYS A 278 12.60 6.61 -8.75
N ASN A 279 13.11 5.48 -9.25
CA ASN A 279 14.49 5.39 -9.71
C ASN A 279 14.64 6.07 -11.09
N PHE A 280 15.27 7.24 -11.11
CA PHE A 280 15.50 8.06 -12.31
C PHE A 280 16.44 7.45 -13.35
N GLU A 281 17.06 6.29 -13.10
CA GLU A 281 17.86 5.59 -14.11
C GLU A 281 17.02 4.71 -15.02
N ILE A 282 15.91 4.17 -14.49
CA ILE A 282 15.08 3.16 -15.16
C ILE A 282 13.60 3.60 -15.33
N HIS A 283 13.13 4.63 -14.61
CA HIS A 283 11.75 5.14 -14.66
C HIS A 283 11.64 6.59 -15.18
N MET A 284 12.43 6.93 -16.20
CA MET A 284 12.31 8.24 -16.85
C MET A 284 11.01 8.33 -17.65
N GLU A 285 10.21 9.35 -17.37
CA GLU A 285 8.96 9.67 -18.03
C GLU A 285 9.11 10.97 -18.86
N PRO A 286 8.22 11.26 -19.82
CA PRO A 286 8.30 12.49 -20.62
C PRO A 286 8.38 13.78 -19.79
N GLN A 287 7.70 13.82 -18.64
CA GLN A 287 7.75 14.96 -17.71
C GLN A 287 9.15 15.17 -17.14
N HIS A 288 9.92 14.11 -16.89
CA HIS A 288 11.31 14.22 -16.44
C HIS A 288 12.21 14.81 -17.52
N GLN A 289 11.95 14.49 -18.80
CA GLN A 289 12.71 15.06 -19.90
C GLN A 289 12.44 16.57 -20.03
N GLU A 290 11.18 16.98 -19.88
CA GLU A 290 10.81 18.40 -19.94
C GLU A 290 11.44 19.20 -18.79
N VAL A 291 11.33 18.69 -17.57
CA VAL A 291 11.94 19.30 -16.40
C VAL A 291 13.47 19.33 -16.52
N ARG A 292 14.09 18.28 -17.07
CA ARG A 292 15.55 18.27 -17.30
C ARG A 292 15.98 19.35 -18.29
N ARG A 293 15.15 19.69 -19.28
CA ARG A 293 15.43 20.76 -20.26
C ARG A 293 15.27 22.16 -19.66
N GLN A 294 14.22 22.38 -18.87
CA GLN A 294 13.91 23.70 -18.32
C GLN A 294 14.61 24.01 -16.99
N LEU A 295 14.73 23.01 -16.11
CA LEU A 295 15.19 23.14 -14.72
C LEU A 295 16.28 22.08 -14.42
N SER A 296 17.34 22.07 -15.23
CA SER A 296 18.39 21.05 -15.18
C SER A 296 19.08 20.96 -13.81
N ARG A 297 19.30 22.11 -13.15
CA ARG A 297 19.93 22.20 -11.83
C ARG A 297 19.03 21.61 -10.75
N GLU A 298 17.76 21.97 -10.75
CA GLU A 298 16.76 21.49 -9.78
C GLU A 298 16.51 19.99 -9.99
N PHE A 299 16.45 19.52 -11.23
CA PHE A 299 16.32 18.10 -11.55
C PHE A 299 17.52 17.28 -11.04
N THR A 300 18.74 17.81 -11.22
CA THR A 300 19.95 17.17 -10.69
C THR A 300 19.89 17.07 -9.17
N ARG A 301 19.47 18.14 -8.48
CA ARG A 301 19.32 18.12 -7.01
C ARG A 301 18.27 17.12 -6.53
N LEU A 302 17.15 17.00 -7.23
CA LEU A 302 16.16 15.96 -6.95
C LEU A 302 16.80 14.58 -7.04
N LYS A 303 17.44 14.28 -8.18
CA LYS A 303 18.05 12.97 -8.45
C LYS A 303 19.15 12.60 -7.46
N THR A 304 20.04 13.53 -7.12
CA THR A 304 21.27 13.21 -6.35
C THR A 304 21.14 13.48 -4.86
N LYS A 305 20.27 14.40 -4.44
CA LYS A 305 20.15 14.85 -3.04
C LYS A 305 18.76 14.63 -2.45
N GLY A 306 17.79 14.17 -3.23
CA GLY A 306 16.40 14.07 -2.80
C GLY A 306 15.76 15.43 -2.51
N ILE A 307 16.26 16.53 -3.09
CA ILE A 307 15.72 17.87 -2.84
C ILE A 307 14.93 18.36 -4.06
N ALA A 308 13.62 18.54 -3.90
CA ALA A 308 12.73 19.08 -4.92
C ALA A 308 12.43 20.56 -4.66
N HIS A 309 12.53 21.40 -5.70
CA HIS A 309 12.07 22.79 -5.65
C HIS A 309 10.59 22.88 -6.04
N LYS A 310 9.82 23.80 -5.46
CA LYS A 310 8.38 23.97 -5.76
C LYS A 310 8.09 24.17 -7.25
N LYS A 311 8.88 25.03 -7.93
CA LYS A 311 8.83 25.23 -9.40
C LYS A 311 9.02 23.93 -10.20
N LEU A 312 9.87 23.01 -9.73
CA LEU A 312 10.06 21.71 -10.35
C LEU A 312 8.82 20.81 -10.16
N LEU A 313 8.23 20.80 -8.96
CA LEU A 313 7.00 20.04 -8.68
C LEU A 313 5.84 20.54 -9.55
N ALA A 314 5.69 21.85 -9.72
CA ALA A 314 4.67 22.45 -10.58
C ALA A 314 4.78 21.98 -12.04
N LEU A 315 6.00 21.85 -12.57
CA LEU A 315 6.22 21.30 -13.92
C LEU A 315 5.95 19.80 -14.01
N LEU A 316 6.42 19.00 -13.04
CA LEU A 316 6.18 17.55 -13.01
C LEU A 316 4.68 17.23 -12.91
N TRP A 317 3.96 18.02 -12.12
CA TRP A 317 2.54 17.78 -11.81
C TRP A 317 1.57 18.54 -12.73
N LYS A 318 2.07 19.31 -13.71
CA LYS A 318 1.27 20.15 -14.60
C LYS A 318 0.07 19.42 -15.22
N LYS A 319 0.25 18.15 -15.64
CA LYS A 319 -0.79 17.35 -16.28
C LYS A 319 -1.88 16.81 -15.33
N PHE A 320 -1.63 16.84 -14.01
CA PHE A 320 -2.56 16.34 -13.00
C PHE A 320 -3.46 17.45 -12.44
N GLY A 321 -3.02 18.71 -12.54
CA GLY A 321 -3.71 19.85 -11.91
C GLY A 321 -3.61 19.80 -10.39
N ARG A 322 -4.30 20.74 -9.71
CA ARG A 322 -4.45 20.76 -8.24
C ARG A 322 -3.12 20.58 -7.47
N SER A 323 -2.06 21.25 -7.92
CA SER A 323 -0.71 21.06 -7.38
C SER A 323 -0.60 21.42 -5.90
N ALA A 324 -1.39 22.38 -5.41
CA ALA A 324 -1.41 22.75 -4.00
C ALA A 324 -1.96 21.60 -3.12
N GLU A 325 -3.03 20.94 -3.56
CA GLU A 325 -3.58 19.77 -2.86
C GLU A 325 -2.62 18.57 -2.90
N LEU A 326 -1.95 18.34 -4.03
CA LEU A 326 -0.89 17.31 -4.13
C LEU A 326 0.28 17.59 -3.19
N GLU A 327 0.71 18.84 -3.10
CA GLU A 327 1.77 19.28 -2.19
C GLU A 327 1.37 19.04 -0.73
N ALA A 328 0.18 19.48 -0.33
CA ALA A 328 -0.34 19.29 1.02
C ALA A 328 -0.46 17.80 1.39
N LEU A 329 -0.97 16.96 0.48
CA LEU A 329 -1.11 15.53 0.70
C LEU A 329 0.24 14.81 0.75
N ALA A 330 1.20 15.15 -0.11
CA ALA A 330 2.54 14.57 -0.08
C ALA A 330 3.26 14.87 1.24
N VAL A 331 3.09 16.08 1.79
CA VAL A 331 3.59 16.43 3.13
C VAL A 331 2.87 15.65 4.22
N LYS A 332 1.53 15.59 4.17
CA LYS A 332 0.72 14.85 5.15
C LYS A 332 1.11 13.39 5.23
N PHE A 333 1.31 12.75 4.08
CA PHE A 333 1.68 11.34 3.98
C PHE A 333 3.17 11.07 4.24
N GLY A 334 3.99 12.09 4.48
CA GLY A 334 5.42 11.95 4.71
C GLY A 334 6.15 11.40 3.48
N ILE A 335 5.64 11.69 2.28
CA ILE A 335 6.37 11.47 1.03
C ILE A 335 7.49 12.51 0.90
N MET A 336 7.20 13.73 1.34
CA MET A 336 8.16 14.82 1.41
C MET A 336 7.98 15.69 2.65
N VAL A 337 8.99 16.48 2.99
CA VAL A 337 8.97 17.44 4.10
C VAL A 337 9.50 18.79 3.64
N PRO A 338 8.82 19.92 3.96
CA PRO A 338 9.33 21.24 3.62
C PRO A 338 10.64 21.53 4.36
N LEU A 339 11.56 22.18 3.65
CA LEU A 339 12.82 22.73 4.17
C LEU A 339 12.59 24.21 4.51
N LEU A 340 12.44 24.51 5.79
CA LEU A 340 12.33 25.88 6.29
C LEU A 340 13.70 26.55 6.22
N ARG A 341 13.80 27.58 5.39
CA ARG A 341 14.94 28.50 5.37
C ARG A 341 14.68 29.64 6.36
N GLY A 342 15.69 30.00 7.15
CA GLY A 342 15.58 31.02 8.21
C GLY A 342 15.43 32.45 7.68
N ASP A 343 15.54 32.65 6.38
CA ASP A 343 15.63 33.94 5.71
C ASP A 343 14.50 34.12 4.68
N GLY A 344 13.33 34.57 5.13
CA GLY A 344 12.37 35.41 4.40
C GLY A 344 11.93 35.03 2.97
N GLY A 345 12.27 33.84 2.46
CA GLY A 345 11.93 33.39 1.12
C GLY A 345 10.41 33.27 0.98
N GLY A 346 9.87 33.88 -0.08
CA GLY A 346 8.45 33.72 -0.42
C GLY A 346 8.12 32.27 -0.77
N ASP A 347 6.82 31.95 -0.81
CA ASP A 347 6.30 30.60 -1.09
C ASP A 347 6.88 29.98 -2.38
N GLU A 348 7.31 30.81 -3.35
CA GLU A 348 7.89 30.35 -4.62
C GLU A 348 9.28 29.70 -4.52
N ASP A 349 10.05 29.97 -3.46
CA ASP A 349 11.41 29.45 -3.28
C ASP A 349 11.48 28.29 -2.28
N LEU A 350 10.32 27.70 -1.98
CA LEU A 350 10.17 26.57 -1.08
C LEU A 350 10.80 25.31 -1.68
N GLU A 351 11.55 24.60 -0.83
CA GLU A 351 12.19 23.32 -1.16
C GLU A 351 11.67 22.21 -0.26
N TYR A 352 11.71 21.00 -0.80
CA TYR A 352 11.21 19.79 -0.17
C TYR A 352 12.30 18.73 -0.15
N LEU A 353 12.46 18.05 0.98
CA LEU A 353 13.22 16.81 1.06
C LEU A 353 12.30 15.62 0.80
N ILE A 354 12.71 14.72 -0.09
CA ILE A 354 12.04 13.46 -0.43
C ILE A 354 12.95 12.32 0.06
N PRO A 355 12.69 11.76 1.25
CA PRO A 355 13.66 10.85 1.88
C PRO A 355 13.84 9.52 1.15
N SER A 356 12.88 9.08 0.34
CA SER A 356 12.97 7.82 -0.42
C SER A 356 14.06 7.83 -1.49
N ILE A 357 14.53 9.01 -1.91
CA ILE A 357 15.63 9.15 -2.88
C ILE A 357 17.01 9.08 -2.20
N LEU A 358 17.07 9.28 -0.88
CA LEU A 358 18.35 9.25 -0.16
C LEU A 358 18.96 7.85 -0.25
N GLY A 359 20.21 7.78 -0.71
CA GLY A 359 20.93 6.52 -0.82
C GLY A 359 21.10 5.82 0.52
N ARG A 360 21.19 4.50 0.50
CA ARG A 360 21.45 3.65 1.68
C ARG A 360 22.93 3.62 2.09
N GLU A 361 23.73 4.59 1.65
CA GLU A 361 25.15 4.61 1.98
C GLU A 361 25.33 4.66 3.49
N ALA A 362 26.22 3.80 4.01
CA ALA A 362 26.56 3.82 5.42
C ALA A 362 27.08 5.23 5.74
N LEU A 363 26.40 5.89 6.69
CA LEU A 363 26.87 7.18 7.17
C LEU A 363 28.31 6.99 7.65
N PRO A 364 29.24 7.90 7.28
CA PRO A 364 30.57 7.87 7.85
C PRO A 364 30.45 7.91 9.38
N PRO A 365 31.36 7.24 10.11
CA PRO A 365 31.32 7.24 11.56
C PRO A 365 31.21 8.70 12.05
N PRO A 366 30.31 8.96 13.00
CA PRO A 366 29.99 10.32 13.40
C PRO A 366 31.27 11.04 13.84
N VAL A 367 31.53 12.19 13.23
CA VAL A 367 32.71 13.04 13.53
C VAL A 367 32.66 13.56 14.98
N GLN A 368 31.45 13.61 15.55
CA GLN A 368 31.19 14.00 16.94
C GLN A 368 30.91 12.77 17.81
N LYS A 369 31.26 12.88 19.09
CA LYS A 369 30.99 11.84 20.09
C LYS A 369 29.48 11.58 20.17
N VAL A 370 29.06 10.34 19.94
CA VAL A 370 27.65 9.95 20.10
C VAL A 370 27.32 9.98 21.59
N HIS A 371 26.50 10.95 22.00
CA HIS A 371 26.08 11.10 23.39
C HIS A 371 24.91 10.19 23.75
N PHE A 372 24.04 9.89 22.78
CA PHE A 372 22.83 9.09 22.98
C PHE A 372 22.60 8.16 21.79
N VAL A 373 22.19 6.92 22.08
CA VAL A 373 21.74 5.95 21.09
C VAL A 373 20.30 5.58 21.43
N GLY A 374 19.38 5.84 20.51
CA GLY A 374 17.98 5.43 20.61
C GLY A 374 17.69 4.28 19.67
N TYR A 375 16.93 3.29 20.15
CA TYR A 375 16.42 2.21 19.32
C TYR A 375 14.92 2.42 19.12
N LEU A 376 14.47 2.31 17.87
CA LEU A 376 13.05 2.27 17.55
C LEU A 376 12.67 0.84 17.18
N ALA A 377 11.69 0.30 17.88
CA ALA A 377 11.09 -0.98 17.56
C ALA A 377 9.59 -0.79 17.38
N MET A 378 9.00 -1.49 16.40
CA MET A 378 7.55 -1.56 16.23
C MET A 378 7.14 -3.04 16.26
N ALA A 379 6.02 -3.33 16.89
CA ALA A 379 5.37 -4.64 16.91
C ALA A 379 3.88 -4.44 17.16
N ASP A 380 3.10 -5.52 17.08
CA ASP A 380 1.70 -5.46 17.51
C ASP A 380 1.59 -5.12 19.01
N ARG A 381 0.44 -4.57 19.42
CA ARG A 381 0.22 -4.11 20.79
C ARG A 381 0.39 -5.23 21.83
N GLY A 382 0.00 -6.46 21.51
CA GLY A 382 0.14 -7.61 22.41
C GLY A 382 1.61 -7.96 22.60
N THR A 383 2.34 -8.11 21.50
CA THR A 383 3.79 -8.34 21.51
C THR A 383 4.55 -7.25 22.28
N LEU A 384 4.20 -5.97 22.08
CA LEU A 384 4.82 -4.87 22.84
C LEU A 384 4.50 -4.93 24.34
N ALA A 385 3.33 -5.43 24.73
CA ALA A 385 2.98 -5.60 26.14
C ALA A 385 3.73 -6.79 26.77
N ASP A 386 4.02 -7.83 25.99
CA ASP A 386 4.82 -8.99 26.41
C ASP A 386 6.32 -8.65 26.50
N TRP A 387 6.76 -7.64 25.75
CA TRP A 387 8.08 -7.06 25.86
C TRP A 387 8.22 -6.32 27.20
N GLY A 388 8.72 -7.03 28.22
CA GLY A 388 9.04 -6.44 29.51
C GLY A 388 10.16 -5.37 29.44
N GLY A 389 10.67 -4.94 30.60
CA GLY A 389 11.67 -3.86 30.66
C GLY A 389 13.02 -4.13 29.97
N CYS A 390 13.33 -5.38 29.63
CA CYS A 390 14.52 -5.77 28.88
C CYS A 390 14.17 -6.89 27.90
N VAL A 391 14.45 -6.69 26.61
CA VAL A 391 14.16 -7.66 25.55
C VAL A 391 15.42 -7.91 24.72
N PRO A 392 15.81 -9.17 24.49
CA PRO A 392 16.95 -9.48 23.62
C PRO A 392 16.70 -8.97 22.20
N ALA A 393 17.73 -8.37 21.57
CA ALA A 393 17.63 -7.86 20.20
C ALA A 393 17.13 -8.91 19.20
N LYS A 394 17.52 -10.18 19.36
CA LYS A 394 17.02 -11.30 18.53
C LYS A 394 15.50 -11.49 18.61
N VAL A 395 14.89 -11.20 19.75
CA VAL A 395 13.44 -11.29 19.96
C VAL A 395 12.77 -10.11 19.28
N VAL A 396 13.31 -8.89 19.45
CA VAL A 396 12.83 -7.69 18.76
C VAL A 396 12.90 -7.84 17.24
N LEU A 397 13.99 -8.40 16.71
CA LEU A 397 14.13 -8.65 15.27
C LEU A 397 13.18 -9.74 14.75
N ARG A 398 12.83 -10.73 15.58
CA ARG A 398 11.95 -11.84 15.19
C ARG A 398 10.46 -11.47 15.30
N GLN A 399 10.08 -10.73 16.32
CA GLN A 399 8.67 -10.42 16.63
C GLN A 399 8.29 -9.00 16.24
N GLY A 400 9.26 -8.10 16.16
CA GLY A 400 9.06 -6.75 15.66
C GLY A 400 9.11 -6.68 14.14
N PHE A 401 8.71 -5.54 13.63
CA PHE A 401 8.83 -5.18 12.23
C PHE A 401 9.05 -3.68 12.10
N LEU A 402 9.66 -3.26 10.98
CA LEU A 402 9.67 -1.87 10.56
C LEU A 402 9.19 -1.88 9.11
N PRO A 403 7.97 -1.41 8.81
CA PRO A 403 7.46 -1.47 7.45
C PRO A 403 8.35 -0.61 6.54
N MET A 404 8.86 -1.21 5.47
CA MET A 404 9.68 -0.51 4.49
C MET A 404 8.90 0.69 3.93
N GLY A 405 9.58 1.83 3.79
CA GLY A 405 8.96 3.12 3.45
C GLY A 405 8.45 3.93 4.65
N ILE A 406 8.18 3.32 5.82
CA ILE A 406 7.83 4.10 7.03
C ILE A 406 8.99 4.93 7.52
N PHE A 407 10.22 4.46 7.30
CA PHE A 407 11.42 5.18 7.71
C PHE A 407 11.49 6.56 7.03
N SER A 408 11.14 6.64 5.74
CA SER A 408 11.03 7.91 5.02
C SER A 408 9.99 8.84 5.64
N ARG A 409 8.84 8.30 6.05
CA ARG A 409 7.78 9.07 6.73
C ARG A 409 8.22 9.54 8.12
N LEU A 410 8.91 8.68 8.87
CA LEU A 410 9.46 9.00 10.18
C LEU A 410 10.52 10.10 10.08
N LEU A 411 11.43 9.99 9.10
CA LEU A 411 12.43 11.03 8.82
C LEU A 411 11.77 12.38 8.53
N CYS A 412 10.68 12.40 7.74
CA CYS A 412 9.91 13.63 7.52
C CYS A 412 9.41 14.23 8.85
N LYS A 413 8.86 13.41 9.75
CA LYS A 413 8.37 13.88 11.06
C LYS A 413 9.50 14.37 11.96
N CYS A 414 10.60 13.62 12.06
CA CYS A 414 11.78 14.03 12.84
C CYS A 414 12.37 15.35 12.32
N TYR A 415 12.46 15.49 10.99
CA TYR A 415 12.99 16.71 10.37
C TYR A 415 12.05 17.90 10.59
N ALA A 416 10.74 17.73 10.42
CA ALA A 416 9.74 18.75 10.73
C ALA A 416 9.84 19.22 12.19
N LEU A 417 9.89 18.29 13.15
CA LEU A 417 10.04 18.59 14.57
C LEU A 417 11.34 19.34 14.89
N ARG A 418 12.45 18.92 14.29
CA ARG A 418 13.75 19.59 14.47
C ARG A 418 13.66 21.06 14.03
N GLN A 419 13.04 21.33 12.88
CA GLN A 419 12.93 22.69 12.36
C GLN A 419 12.05 23.59 13.24
N THR A 420 11.03 23.03 13.92
CA THR A 420 10.20 23.81 14.85
C THR A 420 10.84 24.03 16.22
N VAL A 421 11.67 23.09 16.70
CA VAL A 421 12.34 23.20 18.01
C VAL A 421 13.62 24.05 17.94
N SER A 422 14.29 24.09 16.79
CA SER A 422 15.51 24.88 16.59
C SER A 422 15.25 26.34 16.20
N GLY A 423 13.97 26.71 16.01
CA GLY A 423 13.53 28.04 15.56
C GLY A 423 12.91 28.91 16.66
N GLY A 424 13.15 28.57 17.93
CA GLY A 424 12.71 29.33 19.12
C GLY A 424 13.87 29.96 19.86
#